data_AF-A0A934DH32-F1
#
_entry.id   AF-A0A934DH32-F1
#
_cell.length_a   1.000
_cell.length_b   1.000
_cell.length_c   1.000
_cell.angle_alpha   90.00
_cell.angle_beta   90.00
_cell.angle_gamma   90.00
#
_symmetry.space_group_name_H-M   'P 1'
#
loop_
_entity.id
_entity.type
_entity.pdbx_description
1 polymer ?
#
loop_
_entity_poly.entity_id
_entity_poly.type
_entity_poly.pdbx_seq_one_letter_code
_entity_poly.pdbx_strand_id
1 'polypeptide(L)'
;WHRYRCYASGWRQQGAPKVFGNVTGQDLLQIWNSPEFGAFRAQVTGYDYPGCSNCGLAPCDYVQTDEFEQDCHIGDVPCGACLWCTGVFQCLQ
;
A
#
# COMPACT_ATOMS: atom_id res chain seq x y z
N TRP A 1 -5.31 -5.78 1.46
CA TRP A 1 -3.84 -5.58 1.41
C TRP A 1 -3.22 -6.33 2.59
N HIS A 2 -2.11 -7.03 2.41
CA HIS A 2 -1.58 -7.95 3.44
C HIS A 2 -0.44 -7.34 4.25
N ARG A 3 -0.26 -7.85 5.48
CA ARG A 3 0.91 -7.54 6.28
C ARG A 3 2.15 -8.13 5.61
N TYR A 4 3.21 -7.35 5.51
CA TYR A 4 4.51 -7.84 5.06
C TYR A 4 5.64 -7.15 5.82
N ARG A 5 6.79 -7.82 5.86
CA ARG A 5 8.07 -7.27 6.31
C ARG A 5 9.14 -7.80 5.37
N CYS A 6 9.94 -6.92 4.80
CA CYS A 6 11.06 -7.29 3.97
C CYS A 6 12.24 -6.35 4.22
N TYR A 7 13.41 -6.75 3.75
CA TYR A 7 14.59 -5.90 3.73
C TYR A 7 14.93 -5.64 2.26
N ALA A 8 14.73 -4.41 1.82
CA ALA A 8 14.90 -3.97 0.43
C ALA A 8 15.38 -2.52 0.41
N SER A 9 16.04 -2.11 -0.68
CA SER A 9 16.59 -0.75 -0.82
C SER A 9 17.56 -0.32 0.31
N GLY A 10 18.16 -1.28 1.02
CA GLY A 10 19.10 -1.01 2.11
C GLY A 10 18.46 -0.71 3.48
N TRP A 11 17.13 -0.88 3.63
CA TRP A 11 16.43 -0.67 4.88
C TRP A 11 15.28 -1.67 5.06
N ARG A 12 14.71 -1.73 6.28
CA ARG A 12 13.60 -2.62 6.61
C ARG A 12 12.27 -1.97 6.19
N GLN A 13 11.64 -2.54 5.17
CA GLN A 13 10.31 -2.14 4.73
C GLN A 13 9.25 -2.99 5.43
N GLN A 14 8.16 -2.36 5.85
CA GLN A 14 7.02 -3.07 6.43
C GLN A 14 5.72 -2.39 6.00
N GLY A 15 4.66 -3.19 5.85
CA GLY A 15 3.34 -2.70 5.53
C GLY A 15 2.28 -3.27 6.46
N ALA A 16 1.40 -2.40 6.95
CA ALA A 16 0.22 -2.79 7.69
C ALA A 16 -0.87 -3.35 6.75
N PRO A 17 -1.68 -4.31 7.21
CA PRO A 17 -2.80 -4.81 6.42
C PRO A 17 -3.91 -3.75 6.34
N LYS A 18 -4.48 -3.55 5.15
CA LYS A 18 -5.67 -2.72 4.93
C LYS A 18 -6.85 -3.65 4.64
N VAL A 19 -7.87 -3.58 5.49
CA VAL A 19 -9.06 -4.45 5.49
C VAL A 19 -10.29 -3.63 5.16
N PHE A 20 -11.08 -4.09 4.19
CA PHE A 20 -12.25 -3.37 3.66
C PHE A 20 -13.58 -4.01 4.05
N GLY A 21 -13.57 -5.19 4.65
CA GLY A 21 -14.78 -5.90 5.05
C GLY A 21 -14.50 -7.36 5.42
N ASN A 22 -15.55 -8.06 5.80
CA ASN A 22 -15.51 -9.48 6.15
C ASN A 22 -16.57 -10.27 5.36
N VAL A 23 -16.12 -11.25 4.58
CA VAL A 23 -16.98 -12.10 3.74
C VAL A 23 -17.98 -12.96 4.52
N THR A 24 -17.77 -13.18 5.83
CA THR A 24 -18.73 -13.91 6.66
C THR A 24 -19.95 -13.05 7.04
N GLY A 25 -19.83 -11.73 6.97
CA GLY A 25 -20.89 -10.78 7.35
C GLY A 25 -21.39 -9.90 6.20
N GLN A 26 -20.68 -9.87 5.08
CA GLN A 26 -21.02 -9.06 3.90
C GLN A 26 -20.73 -9.85 2.62
N ASP A 27 -21.53 -9.63 1.59
CA ASP A 27 -21.31 -10.28 0.29
C ASP A 27 -20.00 -9.78 -0.35
N LEU A 28 -19.29 -10.67 -1.03
CA LEU A 28 -18.02 -10.36 -1.67
C LEU A 28 -18.16 -9.22 -2.70
N LEU A 29 -19.24 -9.21 -3.50
CA LEU A 29 -19.48 -8.15 -4.48
C LEU A 29 -19.78 -6.82 -3.80
N GLN A 30 -20.41 -6.83 -2.61
CA GLN A 30 -20.62 -5.60 -1.85
C GLN A 30 -19.30 -5.02 -1.33
N ILE A 31 -18.40 -5.88 -0.81
CA ILE A 31 -17.07 -5.43 -0.38
C ILE A 31 -16.27 -4.94 -1.59
N TRP A 32 -16.34 -5.64 -2.72
CA TRP A 32 -15.61 -5.27 -3.94
C TRP A 32 -16.05 -3.93 -4.54
N ASN A 33 -17.37 -3.67 -4.54
CA ASN A 33 -17.97 -2.45 -5.04
C ASN A 33 -18.11 -1.36 -3.97
N SER A 34 -17.58 -1.57 -2.77
CA SER A 34 -17.55 -0.55 -1.74
C SER A 34 -16.74 0.67 -2.23
N PRO A 35 -17.19 1.90 -1.91
CA PRO A 35 -16.50 3.12 -2.34
C PRO A 35 -15.06 3.17 -1.79
N GLU A 36 -14.82 2.64 -0.59
CA GLU A 36 -13.51 2.60 0.05
C GLU A 36 -12.55 1.70 -0.74
N PHE A 37 -12.99 0.49 -1.10
CA PHE A 37 -12.13 -0.43 -1.85
C PHE A 37 -11.98 -0.01 -3.32
N GLY A 38 -13.02 0.58 -3.91
CA GLY A 38 -12.97 1.16 -5.25
C GLY A 38 -11.95 2.30 -5.36
N ALA A 39 -11.97 3.26 -4.42
CA ALA A 39 -11.02 4.36 -4.36
C ALA A 39 -9.58 3.85 -4.16
N PHE A 40 -9.38 2.91 -3.23
CA PHE A 40 -8.09 2.29 -3.00
C PHE A 40 -7.54 1.61 -4.26
N ARG A 41 -8.37 0.83 -4.97
CA ARG A 41 -7.96 0.20 -6.23
C ARG A 41 -7.57 1.24 -7.28
N ALA A 42 -8.37 2.29 -7.43
CA ALA A 42 -8.10 3.36 -8.39
C ALA A 42 -6.74 4.04 -8.12
N GLN A 43 -6.43 4.36 -6.85
CA GLN A 43 -5.13 4.93 -6.46
C GLN A 43 -3.98 3.96 -6.72
N VAL A 44 -4.14 2.67 -6.35
CA VAL A 44 -3.12 1.64 -6.55
C VAL A 44 -2.80 1.44 -8.04
N THR A 45 -3.83 1.38 -8.89
CA THR A 45 -3.67 1.24 -10.36
C THR A 45 -3.27 2.54 -11.04
N GLY A 46 -3.53 3.69 -10.42
CA GLY A 46 -3.15 5.00 -10.94
C GLY A 46 -1.66 5.27 -10.84
N TYR A 47 -0.93 4.51 -10.01
CA TYR A 47 0.50 4.73 -9.72
C TYR A 47 0.82 6.17 -9.25
N ASP A 48 -0.15 6.82 -8.61
CA ASP A 48 -0.02 8.18 -8.10
C ASP A 48 0.56 8.19 -6.68
N TYR A 49 1.76 7.61 -6.54
CA TYR A 49 2.51 7.56 -5.28
C TYR A 49 4.01 7.65 -5.56
N PRO A 50 4.80 8.25 -4.65
CA PRO A 50 6.24 8.43 -4.86
C PRO A 50 6.99 7.09 -4.78
N GLY A 51 8.01 6.92 -5.63
CA GLY A 51 8.89 5.76 -5.60
C GLY A 51 9.89 5.80 -4.43
N CYS A 52 9.48 5.39 -3.24
CA CYS A 52 10.31 5.42 -2.03
C CYS A 52 11.51 4.47 -2.12
N SER A 53 11.40 3.37 -2.88
CA SER A 53 12.49 2.38 -3.03
C SER A 53 13.78 2.94 -3.60
N ASN A 54 13.74 4.03 -4.36
CA ASN A 54 14.91 4.67 -4.98
C ASN A 54 15.01 6.17 -4.64
N CYS A 55 14.28 6.62 -3.63
CA CYS A 55 14.28 8.01 -3.19
C CYS A 55 15.52 8.30 -2.34
N GLY A 56 16.24 9.38 -2.64
CA GLY A 56 17.44 9.78 -1.88
C GLY A 56 17.15 10.23 -0.43
N LEU A 57 15.90 10.54 -0.11
CA LEU A 57 15.46 10.84 1.26
C LEU A 57 14.95 9.59 2.01
N ALA A 58 14.77 8.45 1.33
CA ALA A 58 14.34 7.23 1.98
C ALA A 58 15.55 6.54 2.66
N PRO A 59 15.38 5.99 3.87
CA PRO A 59 14.12 5.92 4.63
C PRO A 59 13.82 7.23 5.39
N CYS A 60 12.62 7.78 5.19
CA CYS A 60 12.11 8.96 5.91
C CYS A 60 11.06 8.56 6.95
N ASP A 61 10.71 9.49 7.85
CA ASP A 61 9.78 9.23 8.96
C ASP A 61 8.42 8.67 8.50
N TYR A 62 7.93 9.06 7.33
CA TYR A 62 6.66 8.57 6.76
C TYR A 62 6.66 7.06 6.44
N VAL A 63 7.81 6.51 6.05
CA VAL A 63 7.92 5.09 5.68
C VAL A 63 8.52 4.22 6.79
N GLN A 64 8.99 4.85 7.87
CA GLN A 64 9.54 4.19 9.05
C GLN A 64 8.53 4.06 10.20
N THR A 65 7.23 4.04 9.89
CA THR A 65 6.17 3.84 10.88
C THR A 65 5.72 2.37 10.95
N ASP A 66 5.05 2.00 12.04
CA ASP A 66 4.37 0.70 12.15
C ASP A 66 3.06 0.65 11.37
N GLU A 67 2.32 1.77 11.38
CA GLU A 67 1.11 1.97 10.61
C GLU A 67 1.34 3.12 9.63
N PHE A 68 1.21 2.84 8.34
CA PHE A 68 1.38 3.83 7.29
C PHE A 68 0.13 4.71 7.23
N GLU A 69 0.30 6.00 7.49
CA GLU A 69 -0.79 6.98 7.43
C GLU A 69 -0.81 7.72 6.10
N GLN A 70 0.34 8.27 5.69
CA GLN A 70 0.47 9.05 4.45
C GLN A 70 1.91 9.04 3.92
N ASP A 71 2.05 9.24 2.61
CA ASP A 71 3.32 9.59 1.96
C ASP A 71 3.52 11.11 1.86
N CYS A 72 4.65 11.53 1.27
CA CYS A 72 4.96 12.94 1.03
C CYS A 72 4.09 13.61 -0.04
N HIS A 73 3.29 12.85 -0.79
CA HIS A 73 2.28 13.34 -1.73
C HIS A 73 0.88 13.38 -1.10
N ILE A 74 0.76 13.10 0.21
CA ILE A 74 -0.52 13.03 0.95
C ILE A 74 -1.38 11.84 0.47
N GLY A 75 -0.74 10.82 -0.13
CA GLY A 75 -1.37 9.56 -0.49
C GLY A 75 -1.41 8.60 0.70
N ASP A 76 -2.52 7.90 0.89
CA ASP A 76 -2.74 6.91 1.97
C ASP A 76 -2.50 5.46 1.50
N VAL A 77 -1.79 5.31 0.38
CA VAL A 77 -1.47 4.03 -0.25
C VAL A 77 0.00 3.67 0.01
N PRO A 78 0.29 2.56 0.71
CA PRO A 78 1.65 2.17 1.07
C PRO A 78 2.45 1.56 -0.10
N CYS A 79 2.05 1.81 -1.36
CA CYS A 79 2.65 1.23 -2.55
C CYS A 79 3.98 1.89 -2.96
N GLY A 80 4.26 3.10 -2.47
CA GLY A 80 5.49 3.81 -2.80
C GLY A 80 6.75 3.12 -2.28
N ALA A 81 6.69 2.52 -1.09
CA ALA A 81 7.75 1.68 -0.54
C ALA A 81 7.56 0.19 -0.87
N CYS A 82 6.32 -0.27 -1.06
CA CYS A 82 6.04 -1.66 -1.38
C CYS A 82 6.58 -2.04 -2.77
N LEU A 83 7.19 -3.22 -2.90
CA LEU A 83 7.75 -3.70 -4.16
C LEU A 83 6.68 -4.06 -5.23
N TRP A 84 5.40 -3.82 -4.96
CA TRP A 84 4.33 -3.82 -5.95
C TRP A 84 4.60 -2.81 -7.07
N CYS A 85 5.04 -1.60 -6.73
CA CYS A 85 5.31 -0.56 -7.74
C CYS A 85 6.44 -0.93 -8.71
N THR A 86 7.34 -1.80 -8.27
CA THR A 86 8.44 -2.37 -9.06
C THR A 86 8.08 -3.67 -9.77
N GLY A 87 6.84 -4.15 -9.64
CA GLY A 87 6.34 -5.38 -10.26
C GLY A 87 6.77 -6.69 -9.58
N VAL A 88 7.52 -6.63 -8.47
CA VAL A 88 7.99 -7.81 -7.73
C VAL A 88 6.85 -8.49 -6.98
N PHE A 89 5.98 -7.70 -6.36
CA PHE A 89 4.74 -8.22 -5.77
C PHE A 89 3.60 -8.15 -6.77
N GLN A 90 2.68 -9.11 -6.67
CA GLN A 90 1.49 -9.22 -7.52
C GLN A 90 0.21 -9.17 -6.66
N CYS A 91 -0.16 -7.99 -6.16
CA CYS A 91 -1.26 -7.72 -5.23
C CYS A 91 -2.62 -7.41 -5.90
N LEU A 92 -2.64 -6.80 -7.08
CA LEU A 92 -3.88 -6.38 -7.78
C LEU A 92 -3.79 -6.68 -9.28
N GLN A 93 -3.95 -7.96 -9.65
CA GLN A 93 -4.05 -8.41 -11.05
C GLN A 93 -5.49 -8.45 -11.53
#